data_AF-A0A7X6VML1-F1
#
_entry.id   AF-A0A7X6VML1-F1
#
_cell.length_a   1.000
_cell.length_b   1.000
_cell.length_c   1.000
_cell.angle_alpha   90.00
_cell.angle_beta   90.00
_cell.angle_gamma   90.00
#
_symmetry.space_group_name_H-M   'P 1'
#
loop_
_entity.id
_entity.type
_entity.pdbx_description
1 polymer ?
#
loop_
_entity_poly.entity_id
_entity_poly.type
_entity_poly.pdbx_seq_one_letter_code
_entity_poly.pdbx_strand_id
1 'polypeptide(L)'
;MTASPFDEARRKHRQILGEAVVKNLKSRGFEALYVPTASEALEEVLKIIPEGASVGIPGSVTIREIGALEKLRERGCSVIHH
;
A
#
# COMPACT_ATOMS: atom_id res chain seq x y z
N MET A 1 18.54 1.46 -19.10
CA MET A 1 19.17 1.11 -17.82
C MET A 1 19.19 -0.39 -17.71
N THR A 2 20.36 -1.02 -17.59
CA THR A 2 20.47 -2.48 -17.45
C THR A 2 20.22 -2.85 -16.00
N ALA A 3 19.34 -3.83 -15.76
CA ALA A 3 19.05 -4.34 -14.43
C ALA A 3 20.33 -4.87 -13.78
N SER A 4 20.55 -4.55 -12.51
CA SER A 4 21.67 -5.08 -11.75
C SER A 4 21.52 -6.59 -11.63
N PRO A 5 22.62 -7.38 -11.71
CA PRO A 5 22.57 -8.83 -11.51
C PRO A 5 22.03 -9.23 -10.12
N PHE A 6 21.95 -8.29 -9.18
CA PHE A 6 21.41 -8.52 -7.84
C PHE A 6 19.94 -8.15 -7.68
N ASP A 7 19.28 -7.59 -8.70
CA ASP A 7 17.90 -7.10 -8.56
C ASP A 7 16.91 -8.23 -8.29
N GLU A 8 17.11 -9.40 -8.91
CA GLU A 8 16.29 -10.57 -8.63
C GLU A 8 16.45 -11.06 -7.19
N ALA A 9 17.70 -11.15 -6.71
CA ALA A 9 17.98 -11.52 -5.33
C ALA A 9 17.35 -10.52 -4.33
N ARG A 10 17.42 -9.20 -4.62
CA ARG A 10 16.77 -8.16 -3.81
C ARG A 10 15.26 -8.30 -3.81
N ARG A 11 14.62 -8.53 -4.97
CA ARG A 11 13.17 -8.73 -5.06
C ARG A 11 12.73 -9.94 -4.24
N LYS A 12 13.41 -11.08 -4.42
CA LYS A 12 13.13 -12.31 -3.67
C LYS A 12 13.30 -12.09 -2.16
N HIS A 13 14.36 -11.41 -1.74
CA HIS A 13 14.58 -11.08 -0.33
C HIS A 13 13.46 -10.21 0.25
N ARG A 14 13.04 -9.15 -0.45
CA ARG A 14 11.93 -8.29 -0.02
C ARG A 14 10.61 -9.04 0.07
N GLN A 15 10.33 -9.93 -0.87
CA GLN A 15 9.14 -10.77 -0.85
C GLN A 15 9.11 -11.67 0.40
N ILE A 16 10.20 -12.41 0.66
CA ILE A 16 10.30 -13.29 1.84
C ILE A 16 10.10 -12.49 3.14
N LEU A 17 10.74 -11.32 3.25
CA LEU A 17 10.60 -10.46 4.42
C LEU A 17 9.16 -9.93 4.55
N GLY A 18 8.56 -9.47 3.45
CA GLY A 18 7.20 -8.95 3.41
C GLY A 18 6.17 -10.01 3.82
N GLU A 19 6.28 -11.23 3.30
CA GLU A 19 5.42 -12.36 3.67
C GLU A 19 5.56 -12.72 5.17
N ALA A 20 6.78 -12.68 5.71
CA ALA A 20 7.01 -12.88 7.14
C ALA A 20 6.34 -11.78 8.00
N VAL A 21 6.42 -10.51 7.58
CA VAL A 21 5.73 -9.39 8.25
C VAL A 21 4.22 -9.58 8.19
N VAL A 22 3.67 -9.90 7.02
CA VAL A 22 2.23 -10.18 6.84
C VAL A 22 1.76 -11.29 7.77
N LYS A 23 2.51 -12.40 7.86
CA LYS A 23 2.17 -13.50 8.77
C LYS A 23 2.09 -13.05 10.23
N ASN A 24 3.04 -12.22 10.66
CA ASN A 24 3.07 -11.70 12.03
C ASN A 24 1.99 -10.65 12.31
N LEU A 25 1.62 -9.83 11.32
CA LEU A 25 0.51 -8.89 11.44
C LEU A 25 -0.83 -9.66 11.54
N LYS A 26 -1.03 -10.64 10.67
CA LYS A 26 -2.23 -11.49 10.69
C LYS A 26 -2.39 -12.26 12.01
N SER A 27 -1.31 -12.79 12.57
CA SER A 27 -1.37 -13.48 13.87
C SER A 27 -1.74 -12.55 15.04
N ARG A 28 -1.67 -11.23 14.85
CA ARG A 28 -2.06 -10.20 15.82
C ARG A 28 -3.41 -9.56 15.50
N GLY A 29 -4.17 -10.14 14.57
CA GLY A 29 -5.52 -9.68 14.22
C GLY A 29 -5.59 -8.56 13.18
N PHE A 30 -4.47 -8.21 12.53
CA PHE A 30 -4.47 -7.25 11.43
C PHE A 30 -4.76 -7.91 10.09
N GLU A 31 -5.54 -7.26 9.26
CA GLU A 31 -5.60 -7.58 7.83
C GLU A 31 -4.38 -6.98 7.13
N ALA A 32 -3.59 -7.82 6.47
CA ALA A 32 -2.33 -7.42 5.83
C ALA A 32 -2.09 -8.18 4.53
N LEU A 33 -1.47 -7.51 3.57
CA LEU A 33 -1.07 -8.04 2.27
C LEU A 33 0.29 -7.47 1.89
N TYR A 34 1.12 -8.28 1.24
CA TYR A 34 2.37 -7.82 0.63
C TYR A 34 2.16 -7.63 -0.87
N VAL A 35 2.62 -6.49 -1.38
CA VAL A 35 2.68 -6.17 -2.81
C VAL A 35 4.07 -5.63 -3.16
N PRO A 36 4.62 -5.95 -4.33
CA PRO A 36 6.00 -5.61 -4.66
C PRO A 36 6.20 -4.15 -5.07
N THR A 37 5.15 -3.42 -5.47
CA THR A 37 5.26 -2.04 -5.97
C THR A 37 4.28 -1.07 -5.30
N ALA A 38 4.61 0.23 -5.38
CA ALA A 38 3.75 1.30 -4.91
C ALA A 38 2.42 1.40 -5.68
N SER A 39 2.43 1.07 -6.99
CA SER A 39 1.22 1.07 -7.81
C SER A 39 0.24 0.00 -7.36
N GLU A 40 0.72 -1.22 -7.12
CA GLU A 40 -0.13 -2.30 -6.59
C GLU A 40 -0.63 -1.98 -5.18
N ALA A 41 0.19 -1.30 -4.35
CA ALA A 41 -0.26 -0.85 -3.03
C ALA A 41 -1.41 0.16 -3.13
N LEU A 42 -1.32 1.12 -4.05
CA LEU A 42 -2.41 2.05 -4.33
C LEU A 42 -3.67 1.32 -4.80
N GLU A 43 -3.54 0.37 -5.73
CA GLU A 43 -4.68 -0.42 -6.20
C GLU A 43 -5.40 -1.16 -5.06
N GLU A 44 -4.65 -1.80 -4.15
CA GLU A 44 -5.24 -2.48 -2.99
C GLU A 44 -5.94 -1.51 -2.03
N VAL A 45 -5.35 -0.34 -1.77
CA VAL A 45 -6.00 0.72 -0.96
C VAL A 45 -7.33 1.13 -1.59
N LEU A 46 -7.38 1.33 -2.90
CA LEU A 46 -8.60 1.70 -3.60
C LEU A 46 -9.63 0.57 -3.62
N LYS A 47 -9.21 -0.70 -3.74
CA LYS A 47 -10.13 -1.86 -3.69
C LYS A 47 -10.84 -1.98 -2.35
N ILE A 48 -10.13 -1.71 -1.25
CA ILE A 48 -10.67 -1.89 0.11
C ILE A 48 -11.61 -0.74 0.49
N ILE A 49 -11.35 0.49 -0.01
CA ILE A 49 -12.16 1.66 0.33
C ILE A 49 -13.35 1.80 -0.63
N PRO A 50 -14.61 1.80 -0.13
CA PRO A 50 -15.79 2.02 -0.95
C PRO A 50 -15.80 3.39 -1.62
N GLU A 51 -16.42 3.49 -2.80
CA GLU A 51 -16.62 4.77 -3.47
C GLU A 51 -17.52 5.70 -2.66
N GLY A 52 -17.26 7.01 -2.72
CA GLY A 52 -18.02 8.00 -1.97
C GLY A 52 -17.81 7.97 -0.45
N ALA A 53 -16.94 7.10 0.09
CA ALA A 53 -16.71 7.00 1.52
C ALA A 53 -16.06 8.27 2.10
N SER A 54 -16.25 8.49 3.41
CA SER A 54 -15.41 9.45 4.15
C SER A 54 -14.16 8.75 4.66
N VAL A 55 -12.99 9.31 4.36
CA VAL A 55 -11.69 8.71 4.64
C VAL A 55 -10.83 9.66 5.46
N GLY A 56 -10.48 9.27 6.69
CA GLY A 56 -9.54 9.98 7.52
C GLY A 56 -8.09 9.55 7.23
N ILE A 57 -7.25 10.49 6.84
CA ILE A 57 -5.82 10.26 6.58
C ILE A 57 -5.04 11.24 7.47
N PRO A 58 -4.58 10.82 8.66
CA PRO A 58 -3.72 11.62 9.53
C PRO A 58 -2.35 11.94 8.89
N GLY A 59 -1.29 12.03 9.69
CA GLY A 59 0.10 12.19 9.24
C GLY A 59 0.71 11.02 8.44
N SER A 60 -0.05 10.19 7.71
CA SER A 60 0.51 9.09 6.91
C SER A 60 1.24 9.62 5.67
N VAL A 61 2.57 9.53 5.67
CA VAL A 61 3.41 9.92 4.53
C VAL A 61 3.26 8.92 3.38
N THR A 62 3.25 7.62 3.68
CA THR A 62 3.16 6.57 2.65
C THR A 62 1.90 6.67 1.81
N ILE A 63 0.74 6.95 2.42
CA ILE A 63 -0.52 7.14 1.68
C ILE A 63 -0.46 8.34 0.72
N ARG A 64 0.32 9.38 1.05
CA ARG A 64 0.58 10.52 0.15
C ARG A 64 1.54 10.14 -0.97
N GLU A 65 2.63 9.46 -0.65
CA GLU A 65 3.65 9.06 -1.64
C GLU A 65 3.11 8.11 -2.70
N ILE A 66 2.21 7.19 -2.33
CA ILE A 66 1.56 6.29 -3.30
C ILE A 66 0.43 6.98 -4.09
N GLY A 67 0.14 8.26 -3.83
CA GLY A 67 -0.86 9.04 -4.58
C GLY A 67 -2.32 8.75 -4.21
N ALA A 68 -2.59 8.13 -3.06
CA ALA A 68 -3.95 7.70 -2.71
C ALA A 68 -4.90 8.86 -2.39
N LEU A 69 -4.41 10.01 -1.87
CA LEU A 69 -5.27 11.17 -1.57
C LEU A 69 -6.06 11.62 -2.80
N GLU A 70 -5.35 11.87 -3.90
CA GLU A 70 -5.99 12.38 -5.12
C GLU A 70 -6.88 11.32 -5.76
N LYS A 71 -6.45 10.05 -5.79
CA LYS A 71 -7.29 8.95 -6.31
C LYS A 71 -8.57 8.71 -5.52
N LEU A 72 -8.54 8.88 -4.20
CA LEU A 72 -9.74 8.77 -3.38
C LEU A 72 -10.70 9.93 -3.65
N ARG A 73 -10.19 11.16 -3.79
CA ARG A 73 -10.99 12.33 -4.17
C ARG A 73 -11.62 12.19 -5.55
N GLU A 74 -10.87 11.69 -6.54
CA GLU A 74 -11.38 11.39 -7.88
C GLU A 74 -12.54 10.37 -7.84
N ARG A 75 -12.52 9.42 -6.90
CA ARG A 75 -13.60 8.45 -6.65
C ARG A 75 -14.74 9.00 -5.78
N GLY A 76 -14.82 10.33 -5.61
CA GLY A 76 -15.86 11.00 -4.84
C GLY A 76 -15.75 10.82 -3.32
N CYS A 77 -14.64 10.31 -2.80
CA CYS A 77 -14.46 10.15 -1.36
C CYS A 77 -14.21 11.50 -0.68
N SER A 78 -14.79 11.70 0.50
CA SER A 78 -14.50 12.86 1.35
C SER A 78 -13.24 12.59 2.17
N VAL A 79 -12.10 13.14 1.75
CA VAL A 79 -10.81 12.91 2.40
C VAL A 79 -10.50 13.99 3.43
N ILE A 80 -10.42 13.60 4.70
CA ILE A 80 -10.08 14.47 5.84
C ILE A 80 -8.64 14.19 6.24
N HIS A 81 -7.76 15.19 6.14
CA HIS A 81 -6.34 15.04 6.45
C HIS A 81 -5.74 16.29 7.11
N HIS A 82 -4.64 16.11 7.83
CA HIS A 82 -3.86 17.17 8.47
C HIS A 82 -2.36 17.03 8.16
#